data_AF-A0A4Q1BWK9-F1
#
_entry.id   AF-A0A4Q1BWK9-F1
#
_cell.length_a   1.000
_cell.length_b   1.000
_cell.length_c   1.000
_cell.angle_alpha   90.00
_cell.angle_beta   90.00
_cell.angle_gamma   90.00
#
_symmetry.space_group_name_H-M   'P 1'
#
loop_
_entity.id
_entity.type
_entity.pdbx_description
1 polymer ?
#
loop_
_entity_poly.entity_id
_entity_poly.type
_entity_poly.pdbx_seq_one_letter_code
_entity_poly.pdbx_strand_id
1 'polypeptide(L)'
;MLPSAARRSLAGLIPPKIATPSAVSSGSTSARTAAVIDFYSKLPKGPRPDSERPGGLRGRYFEGKNASGAPILATIFILFGIGYTIDYNSE
;
A
#
# COMPACT_ATOMS: atom_id res chain seq x y z
N MET A 1 16.17 -36.25 -7.82
CA MET A 1 16.31 -35.17 -6.82
C MET A 1 17.79 -34.79 -6.75
N LEU A 2 18.23 -33.66 -7.34
CA LEU A 2 19.52 -33.03 -6.99
C LEU A 2 19.68 -31.58 -7.52
N PRO A 3 18.76 -30.63 -7.21
CA PRO A 3 18.88 -29.24 -7.66
C PRO A 3 19.88 -28.39 -6.83
N SER A 4 20.62 -29.00 -5.90
CA SER A 4 21.41 -28.27 -4.90
C SER A 4 22.77 -27.80 -5.40
N ALA A 5 23.46 -28.57 -6.25
CA ALA A 5 24.81 -28.24 -6.71
C ALA A 5 24.83 -27.06 -7.69
N ALA A 6 23.94 -27.08 -8.69
CA ALA A 6 23.78 -25.97 -9.64
C ALA A 6 23.27 -24.68 -8.96
N ARG A 7 22.41 -24.82 -7.93
CA ARG A 7 21.95 -23.66 -7.15
C ARG A 7 23.06 -23.08 -6.26
N ARG A 8 23.99 -23.91 -5.74
CA ARG A 8 25.14 -23.46 -4.94
C ARG A 8 26.17 -22.69 -5.78
N SER A 9 26.46 -23.13 -7.00
CA SER A 9 27.38 -22.44 -7.90
C SER A 9 26.85 -21.07 -8.36
N LEU A 10 25.53 -20.94 -8.52
CA LEU A 10 24.85 -19.69 -8.86
C LEU A 10 24.57 -18.78 -7.64
N ALA A 11 24.75 -19.27 -6.41
CA ALA A 11 24.49 -18.51 -5.18
C ALA A 11 25.45 -17.32 -4.97
N GLY A 12 26.61 -17.32 -5.65
CA GLY A 12 27.55 -16.19 -5.68
C GLY A 12 27.30 -15.19 -6.82
N LEU A 13 26.52 -15.58 -7.84
CA LEU A 13 26.24 -14.74 -9.02
C LEU A 13 25.13 -13.72 -8.75
N ILE A 14 24.20 -14.07 -7.86
CA ILE A 14 23.10 -13.18 -7.45
C ILE A 14 23.26 -12.95 -5.95
N PRO A 15 23.79 -11.79 -5.52
CA PRO A 15 23.92 -11.49 -4.11
C PRO A 15 22.56 -11.60 -3.41
N PRO A 16 22.42 -12.44 -2.35
CA PRO A 16 21.15 -12.57 -1.64
C PRO A 16 20.88 -11.27 -0.89
N LYS A 17 19.92 -10.46 -1.37
CA LYS A 17 19.36 -9.24 -0.75
C LYS A 17 20.21 -8.62 0.38
N ILE A 18 21.46 -8.23 0.06
CA ILE A 18 22.44 -7.68 1.01
C ILE A 18 21.98 -6.31 1.52
N ALA A 19 21.05 -5.67 0.80
CA ALA A 19 20.47 -4.36 1.13
C ALA A 19 19.08 -4.45 1.81
N THR A 20 18.75 -5.57 2.46
CA THR A 20 17.58 -5.57 3.38
C THR A 20 18.05 -5.18 4.78
N PRO A 21 17.31 -4.33 5.52
CA PRO A 21 17.70 -3.94 6.89
C PRO A 21 18.00 -5.14 7.79
N SER A 22 17.28 -6.25 7.57
CA SER A 22 17.47 -7.53 8.25
C SER A 22 18.82 -8.21 7.97
N ALA A 23 19.44 -7.96 6.81
CA ALA A 23 20.72 -8.56 6.42
C ALA A 23 21.93 -7.83 7.03
N VAL A 24 21.81 -6.54 7.34
CA VAL A 24 22.86 -5.72 8.00
C VAL A 24 22.85 -5.90 9.54
N SER A 25 21.80 -6.53 10.05
CA SER A 25 21.37 -6.59 11.44
C SER A 25 21.58 -7.99 12.05
N SER A 26 22.74 -8.62 11.84
CA SER A 26 22.96 -10.04 12.18
C SER A 26 23.23 -10.34 13.67
N GLY A 27 22.43 -9.79 14.59
CA GLY A 27 22.54 -10.10 16.03
C GLY A 27 21.36 -9.64 16.89
N SER A 28 21.16 -10.30 18.05
CA SER A 28 20.06 -9.99 19.01
C SER A 28 20.06 -8.54 19.47
N THR A 29 21.23 -7.90 19.56
CA THR A 29 21.39 -6.47 19.87
C THR A 29 20.73 -5.61 18.81
N SER A 30 20.80 -5.98 17.53
CA SER A 30 20.19 -5.20 16.45
C SER A 30 18.67 -5.26 16.48
N ALA A 31 18.08 -6.41 16.85
CA ALA A 31 16.65 -6.55 17.07
C ALA A 31 16.15 -5.70 18.26
N ARG A 32 16.93 -5.64 19.35
CA ARG A 32 16.61 -4.78 20.52
C ARG A 32 16.67 -3.30 20.16
N THR A 33 17.68 -2.88 19.41
CA THR A 33 17.80 -1.49 18.94
C THR A 33 16.64 -1.14 17.99
N ALA A 34 16.25 -2.04 17.10
CA ALA A 34 15.08 -1.85 16.23
C ALA A 34 13.79 -1.68 17.02
N ALA A 35 13.57 -2.46 18.09
CA ALA A 35 12.39 -2.33 18.94
C ALA A 35 12.34 -0.99 19.69
N VAL A 36 13.48 -0.47 20.15
CA VAL A 36 13.56 0.85 20.80
C VAL A 36 13.28 1.97 19.79
N ILE A 37 13.85 1.90 18.59
CA ILE A 37 13.59 2.87 17.52
C ILE A 37 12.11 2.83 17.11
N ASP A 38 11.56 1.62 16.94
CA ASP A 38 10.17 1.41 16.58
C ASP A 38 9.22 1.98 17.64
N PHE A 39 9.51 1.73 18.92
CA PHE A 39 8.79 2.33 20.05
C PHE A 39 8.78 3.86 19.93
N TYR A 40 9.96 4.49 19.78
CA TYR A 40 10.04 5.95 19.69
C TYR A 40 9.38 6.50 18.42
N SER A 41 9.43 5.77 17.31
CA SER A 41 8.80 6.16 16.05
C SER A 41 7.26 6.16 16.12
N LYS A 42 6.70 5.30 16.98
CA LYS A 42 5.27 5.06 17.17
C LYS A 42 4.67 5.82 18.35
N LEU A 43 5.43 6.65 19.06
CA LEU A 43 4.83 7.55 20.05
C LEU A 43 3.65 8.29 19.41
N PRO A 44 2.55 8.52 20.14
CA PRO A 44 1.40 9.23 19.61
C PRO A 44 1.84 10.61 19.12
N LYS A 45 2.05 10.71 17.81
CA LYS A 45 2.23 11.99 17.14
C LYS A 45 0.84 12.64 17.14
N GLY A 46 0.82 13.97 17.18
CA GLY A 46 -0.42 14.73 17.13
C GLY A 46 -1.30 14.37 15.92
N PRO A 47 -2.48 14.99 15.79
CA PRO A 47 -3.38 14.71 14.69
C PRO A 47 -2.65 14.76 13.35
N ARG A 48 -2.94 13.76 12.50
CA ARG A 48 -2.29 13.56 11.20
C ARG A 48 -2.23 14.89 10.41
N PRO A 49 -1.05 15.26 9.83
CA PRO A 49 -0.90 16.48 9.05
C PRO A 49 -1.99 16.58 7.99
N ASP A 50 -2.48 17.79 7.73
CA ASP A 50 -3.52 18.01 6.71
C ASP A 50 -3.05 17.57 5.30
N SER A 51 -1.74 17.57 5.05
CA SER A 51 -1.13 17.04 3.83
C SER A 51 -1.24 15.53 3.66
N GLU A 52 -1.39 14.79 4.76
CA GLU A 52 -1.58 13.33 4.76
C GLU A 52 -3.05 12.92 4.86
N ARG A 53 -3.96 13.89 5.06
CA ARG A 53 -5.39 13.63 5.02
C ARG A 53 -5.80 13.49 3.56
N PRO A 54 -6.55 12.44 3.19
CA PRO A 54 -7.08 12.35 1.84
C PRO A 54 -7.99 13.55 1.60
N GLY A 55 -7.59 14.41 0.68
CA GLY A 55 -8.35 15.59 0.29
C GLY A 55 -9.46 15.26 -0.72
N GLY A 56 -10.36 16.23 -0.93
CA GLY A 56 -11.34 16.20 -2.03
C GLY A 56 -12.35 15.05 -1.98
N LEU A 57 -12.73 14.54 -3.16
CA LEU A 57 -13.69 13.44 -3.31
C LEU A 57 -13.21 12.15 -2.62
N ARG A 58 -11.90 11.91 -2.64
CA ARG A 58 -11.28 10.72 -2.02
C ARG A 58 -11.50 10.70 -0.50
N GLY A 59 -11.20 11.80 0.19
CA GLY A 59 -11.45 11.90 1.62
C GLY A 59 -12.92 11.89 2.03
N ARG A 60 -13.81 12.34 1.13
CA ARG A 60 -15.26 12.39 1.40
C ARG A 60 -15.96 11.06 1.25
N TYR A 61 -15.50 10.19 0.34
CA TYR A 61 -16.26 8.98 0.00
C TYR A 61 -15.47 7.67 -0.01
N PHE A 62 -14.13 7.72 0.01
CA PHE A 62 -13.30 6.53 -0.21
C PHE A 62 -12.36 6.19 0.95
N GLU A 63 -12.27 7.03 1.98
CA GLU A 63 -11.28 6.83 3.05
C GLU A 63 -11.83 7.09 4.46
N GLY A 64 -11.28 6.34 5.42
CA GLY A 64 -11.64 6.46 6.83
C GLY A 64 -13.11 6.14 7.12
N LYS A 65 -13.68 6.85 8.09
CA LYS A 65 -15.09 6.69 8.52
C LYS A 65 -16.13 7.08 7.47
N ASN A 66 -15.71 7.79 6.42
CA ASN A 66 -16.59 8.22 5.33
C ASN A 66 -16.50 7.30 4.11
N ALA A 67 -15.77 6.17 4.21
CA ALA A 67 -15.73 5.17 3.15
C ALA A 67 -17.14 4.63 2.93
N SER A 68 -17.72 4.93 1.77
CA SER A 68 -19.11 4.63 1.45
C SER A 68 -19.21 4.08 0.02
N GLY A 69 -20.24 3.27 -0.21
CA GLY A 69 -20.58 2.79 -1.56
C GLY A 69 -21.24 3.84 -2.46
N ALA A 70 -21.49 5.05 -1.95
CA ALA A 70 -22.13 6.13 -2.70
C ALA A 70 -21.47 6.46 -4.06
N PRO A 71 -20.12 6.49 -4.21
CA PRO A 71 -19.50 6.72 -5.51
C PRO A 71 -19.81 5.65 -6.54
N ILE A 72 -19.96 4.39 -6.11
CA ILE A 72 -20.29 3.27 -6.99
C ILE A 72 -21.69 3.47 -7.56
N LEU A 73 -22.66 3.79 -6.69
CA LEU A 73 -24.03 4.08 -7.12
C LEU A 73 -24.07 5.31 -8.05
N ALA A 74 -23.34 6.38 -7.70
CA ALA A 74 -23.24 7.56 -8.56
C ALA A 74 -22.68 7.21 -9.95
N THR A 75 -21.63 6.39 -10.03
CA THR A 75 -21.09 5.92 -11.32
C THR A 75 -22.11 5.13 -12.12
N ILE A 76 -22.86 4.23 -11.47
CA ILE A 76 -23.93 3.46 -12.13
C ILE A 76 -24.97 4.41 -12.74
N PHE A 77 -25.49 5.35 -11.95
CA PHE A 77 -26.49 6.31 -12.42
C PHE A 77 -25.98 7.21 -13.55
N ILE A 78 -24.72 7.65 -13.48
CA ILE A 78 -24.09 8.42 -14.56
C ILE A 78 -24.04 7.60 -15.84
N LEU A 79 -23.63 6.33 -15.76
CA LEU A 79 -23.52 5.46 -16.92
C LEU A 79 -24.88 5.19 -17.56
N PHE A 80 -25.90 4.94 -16.75
CA PHE A 80 -27.29 4.80 -17.22
C PHE A 80 -27.82 6.08 -17.84
N GLY A 81 -27.57 7.25 -17.23
CA GLY A 81 -28.01 8.53 -17.77
C GLY A 81 -27.38 8.83 -19.13
N ILE A 82 -26.07 8.62 -19.25
CA ILE A 82 -25.36 8.77 -20.54
C ILE A 82 -25.91 7.78 -21.57
N GLY A 83 -26.06 6.50 -21.19
CA GLY A 83 -26.62 5.47 -22.08
C GLY A 83 -28.01 5.84 -22.60
N TYR A 84 -28.91 6.28 -21.72
CA TYR A 84 -30.25 6.73 -22.08
C TYR A 84 -30.23 7.92 -23.03
N THR A 85 -29.34 8.90 -22.79
CA THR A 85 -29.23 10.05 -23.70
C THR A 85 -28.67 9.67 -25.07
N ILE A 86 -27.76 8.69 -25.15
CA ILE A 86 -27.25 8.21 -26.44
C ILE A 86 -28.35 7.48 -27.20
N ASP A 87 -29.06 6.57 -26.52
CA ASP A 87 -30.17 5.79 -27.07
C ASP A 87 -31.23 6.72 -27.68
N TYR A 88 -31.68 7.71 -26.91
CA TYR A 88 -32.68 8.70 -27.35
C TYR A 88 -32.24 9.56 -28.55
N ASN A 89 -30.94 9.84 -28.70
CA ASN A 89 -30.43 10.67 -29.79
C ASN A 89 -29.92 9.84 -30.98
N SER A 90 -29.99 8.51 -30.91
CA SER A 90 -29.53 7.60 -31.96
C SER A 90 -30.65 7.13 -32.90
N GLU A 91 -31.89 7.54 -32.63
CA GLU A 91 -33.06 7.43 -33.53
C GLU A 91 -33.16 8.59 -34.53
#